data_AF-A0A9X2NLS8-F1
#
_entry.id   AF-A0A9X2NLS8-F1
#
_cell.length_a   1.000
_cell.length_b   1.000
_cell.length_c   1.000
_cell.angle_alpha   90.00
_cell.angle_beta   90.00
_cell.angle_gamma   90.00
#
_symmetry.space_group_name_H-M   'P 1'
#
loop_
_entity.id
_entity.type
_entity.pdbx_description
1 polymer ?
#
loop_
_entity_poly.entity_id
_entity_poly.type
_entity_poly.pdbx_seq_one_letter_code
_entity_poly.pdbx_strand_id
1 'polypeptide(L)'
;MTDLLRAALDAPGFAPLPPSARTLLEELGAPPRLGAHLRVVHDVAVSLTRWVRVPVDVDAVLFGAATHDIGKVLHPAELSGPGSAHEAAGYALLVSHGVPPELARFARTHGSWSAADVTGEDLLVSLADKVWKAKRVPDLEERVVEWLGGPGWETFMALDDELAQIAEGADSRLAFQGSYPTSG
;
A
#
# COMPACT_ATOMS: atom_id res chain seq x y z
N MET A 1 16.48 17.78 2.12
CA MET A 1 15.07 17.32 2.14
C MET A 1 14.81 16.30 1.04
N THR A 2 14.96 16.68 -0.24
CA THR A 2 14.86 15.78 -1.40
C THR A 2 15.80 14.57 -1.30
N ASP A 3 16.98 14.73 -0.68
CA ASP A 3 17.95 13.65 -0.55
C ASP A 3 17.51 12.50 0.37
N LEU A 4 16.77 12.79 1.46
CA LEU A 4 16.28 11.74 2.36
C LEU A 4 15.07 10.99 1.76
N LEU A 5 14.21 11.70 1.04
CA LEU A 5 13.13 11.06 0.28
C LEU A 5 13.72 10.12 -0.77
N ARG A 6 14.69 10.59 -1.57
CA ARG A 6 15.39 9.74 -2.55
C ARG A 6 16.06 8.56 -1.89
N ALA A 7 16.74 8.77 -0.75
CA ALA A 7 17.32 7.67 0.01
C ALA A 7 16.27 6.62 0.42
N ALA A 8 15.06 7.03 0.83
CA ALA A 8 13.96 6.09 1.11
C ALA A 8 13.49 5.35 -0.15
N LEU A 9 13.40 6.05 -1.27
CA LEU A 9 12.92 5.49 -2.54
C LEU A 9 13.95 4.59 -3.25
N ASP A 10 15.25 4.77 -2.98
CA ASP A 10 16.36 4.11 -3.67
C ASP A 10 17.15 3.10 -2.84
N ALA A 11 17.00 3.09 -1.51
CA ALA A 11 17.68 2.13 -0.63
C ALA A 11 17.56 0.68 -1.14
N PRO A 12 18.60 -0.17 -1.06
CA PRO A 12 18.49 -1.55 -1.51
C PRO A 12 17.49 -2.36 -0.65
N GLY A 13 17.01 -3.48 -1.18
CA GLY A 13 16.26 -4.49 -0.41
C GLY A 13 14.75 -4.52 -0.62
N PHE A 14 14.16 -3.49 -1.24
CA PHE A 14 12.74 -3.45 -1.59
C PHE A 14 12.52 -3.10 -3.06
N ALA A 15 11.47 -3.63 -3.66
CA ALA A 15 11.09 -3.36 -5.04
C ALA A 15 11.00 -1.84 -5.32
N PRO A 16 11.49 -1.37 -6.48
CA PRO A 16 11.33 0.03 -6.87
C PRO A 16 9.85 0.34 -7.10
N LEU A 17 9.42 1.55 -6.72
CA LEU A 17 8.07 2.03 -7.01
C LEU A 17 7.84 2.17 -8.53
N PRO A 18 6.58 2.13 -9.01
CA PRO A 18 6.26 2.53 -10.37
C PRO A 18 6.80 3.94 -10.65
N PRO A 19 7.40 4.20 -11.83
CA PRO A 19 8.02 5.49 -12.12
C PRO A 19 7.07 6.67 -11.94
N SER A 20 5.79 6.53 -12.31
CA SER A 20 4.77 7.55 -12.12
C SER A 20 4.51 7.89 -10.64
N ALA A 21 4.39 6.87 -9.78
CA ALA A 21 4.22 7.06 -8.34
C ALA A 21 5.45 7.72 -7.71
N ARG A 22 6.66 7.30 -8.12
CA ARG A 22 7.91 7.94 -7.68
C ARG A 22 7.93 9.42 -8.04
N THR A 23 7.67 9.76 -9.30
CA THR A 23 7.67 11.15 -9.77
C THR A 23 6.68 12.00 -8.97
N LEU A 24 5.47 11.50 -8.74
CA LEU A 24 4.48 12.20 -7.91
C LEU A 24 5.00 12.48 -6.49
N LEU A 25 5.60 11.49 -5.82
CA LEU A 25 6.14 11.68 -4.47
C LEU A 25 7.28 12.72 -4.43
N GLU A 26 8.14 12.74 -5.45
CA GLU A 26 9.22 13.72 -5.56
C GLU A 26 8.67 15.14 -5.83
N GLU A 27 7.72 15.28 -6.77
CA GLU A 27 7.08 16.56 -7.11
C GLU A 27 6.32 17.16 -5.93
N LEU A 28 5.64 16.31 -5.15
CA LEU A 28 4.87 16.70 -3.97
C LEU A 28 5.74 16.94 -2.73
N GLY A 29 7.05 16.69 -2.82
CA GLY A 29 7.97 16.84 -1.68
C GLY A 29 7.59 15.93 -0.50
N ALA A 30 7.20 14.69 -0.79
CA ALA A 30 6.70 13.76 0.22
C ALA A 30 7.69 13.59 1.40
N PRO A 31 7.20 13.52 2.65
CA PRO A 31 8.07 13.24 3.79
C PRO A 31 8.82 11.91 3.61
N PRO A 32 10.10 11.80 4.01
CA PRO A 32 10.88 10.57 3.84
C PRO A 32 10.22 9.34 4.46
N ARG A 33 9.57 9.47 5.63
CA ARG A 33 8.77 8.40 6.26
C ARG A 33 7.67 7.88 5.34
N LEU A 34 6.98 8.77 4.64
CA LEU A 34 5.90 8.40 3.71
C LEU A 34 6.47 7.61 2.53
N GLY A 35 7.56 8.09 1.93
CA GLY A 35 8.24 7.36 0.85
C GLY A 35 8.69 5.96 1.28
N ALA A 36 9.28 5.84 2.48
CA ALA A 36 9.71 4.56 3.04
C ALA A 36 8.53 3.61 3.27
N HIS A 37 7.42 4.12 3.82
CA HIS A 37 6.17 3.35 4.03
C HIS A 37 5.60 2.83 2.72
N LEU A 38 5.35 3.72 1.75
CA LEU A 38 4.78 3.36 0.46
C LEU A 38 5.64 2.33 -0.26
N ARG A 39 6.96 2.40 -0.09
CA ARG A 39 7.88 1.44 -0.69
C ARG A 39 7.80 0.05 -0.08
N VAL A 40 7.73 -0.08 1.25
CA VAL A 40 7.59 -1.41 1.88
C VAL A 40 6.21 -2.01 1.64
N VAL A 41 5.16 -1.19 1.56
CA VAL A 41 3.81 -1.66 1.20
C VAL A 41 3.76 -2.10 -0.26
N HIS A 42 4.37 -1.33 -1.17
CA HIS A 42 4.51 -1.72 -2.57
C HIS A 42 5.26 -3.05 -2.74
N ASP A 43 6.37 -3.25 -2.01
CA ASP A 43 7.12 -4.51 -2.05
C ASP A 43 6.26 -5.72 -1.64
N VAL A 44 5.39 -5.54 -0.63
CA VAL A 44 4.41 -6.55 -0.25
C VAL A 44 3.36 -6.79 -1.33
N ALA A 45 2.88 -5.72 -1.97
CA ALA A 45 1.95 -5.85 -3.08
C ALA A 45 2.57 -6.62 -4.26
N VAL A 46 3.88 -6.48 -4.51
CA VAL A 46 4.61 -7.30 -5.49
C VAL A 46 4.58 -8.79 -5.12
N SER A 47 4.76 -9.15 -3.84
CA SER A 47 4.64 -10.56 -3.40
C SER A 47 3.22 -11.08 -3.57
N LEU A 48 2.22 -10.34 -3.09
CA LEU A 48 0.81 -10.72 -3.18
C LEU A 48 0.36 -10.89 -4.64
N THR A 49 0.71 -9.98 -5.54
CA THR A 49 0.34 -10.06 -6.97
C THR A 49 1.00 -11.24 -7.69
N ARG A 50 2.15 -11.74 -7.22
CA ARG A 50 2.77 -12.97 -7.74
C ARG A 50 2.13 -14.25 -7.20
N TRP A 51 1.60 -14.19 -5.99
CA TRP A 51 0.91 -15.31 -5.34
C TRP A 51 -0.49 -15.52 -5.92
N VAL A 52 -1.26 -14.44 -6.13
CA VAL A 52 -2.62 -14.48 -6.66
C VAL A 52 -2.65 -15.16 -8.03
N ARG A 53 -3.66 -16.03 -8.23
CA ARG A 53 -3.85 -16.81 -9.48
C ARG A 53 -5.06 -16.38 -10.30
N VAL A 54 -5.92 -15.53 -9.77
CA VAL A 54 -7.05 -14.96 -10.50
C VAL A 54 -6.60 -13.75 -11.34
N PRO A 55 -7.29 -13.43 -12.45
CA PRO A 55 -7.00 -12.22 -13.21
C PRO A 55 -7.08 -10.98 -12.31
N VAL A 56 -6.04 -10.15 -12.37
CA VAL A 56 -5.93 -8.91 -11.63
C VAL A 56 -5.17 -7.89 -12.48
N ASP A 57 -5.55 -6.62 -12.39
CA ASP A 57 -4.74 -5.54 -12.92
C ASP A 57 -3.54 -5.28 -11.99
N VAL A 58 -2.43 -5.97 -12.24
CA VAL A 58 -1.21 -5.88 -11.43
C VAL A 58 -0.67 -4.46 -11.38
N ASP A 59 -0.65 -3.76 -12.52
CA ASP A 59 -0.12 -2.40 -12.59
C ASP A 59 -0.95 -1.44 -11.74
N ALA A 60 -2.29 -1.60 -11.74
CA ALA A 60 -3.17 -0.83 -10.86
C ALA A 60 -2.91 -1.12 -9.38
N VAL A 61 -2.74 -2.39 -8.97
CA VAL A 61 -2.43 -2.76 -7.57
C VAL A 61 -1.11 -2.15 -7.12
N LEU A 62 -0.06 -2.27 -7.94
CA LEU A 62 1.26 -1.73 -7.61
C LEU A 62 1.24 -0.20 -7.52
N PHE A 63 0.55 0.48 -8.44
CA PHE A 63 0.35 1.92 -8.36
C PHE A 63 -0.46 2.32 -7.11
N GLY A 64 -1.53 1.59 -6.81
CA GLY A 64 -2.37 1.81 -5.64
C GLY A 64 -1.59 1.66 -4.34
N ALA A 65 -0.84 0.57 -4.17
CA ALA A 65 0.01 0.35 -3.01
C ALA A 65 1.07 1.46 -2.84
N ALA A 66 1.65 1.91 -3.96
CA ALA A 66 2.65 2.98 -3.99
C ALA A 66 2.08 4.39 -3.75
N THR A 67 0.74 4.57 -3.72
CA THR A 67 0.12 5.90 -3.61
C THR A 67 -1.03 5.99 -2.60
N HIS A 68 -1.46 4.89 -1.98
CA HIS A 68 -2.66 4.85 -1.12
C HIS A 68 -2.64 5.91 0.00
N ASP A 69 -1.46 6.16 0.56
CA ASP A 69 -1.26 7.08 1.68
C ASP A 69 -0.79 8.49 1.25
N ILE A 70 -0.80 8.81 -0.05
CA ILE A 70 -0.21 10.05 -0.59
C ILE A 70 -0.84 11.33 -0.01
N GLY A 71 -2.09 11.28 0.44
CA GLY A 71 -2.74 12.41 1.11
C GLY A 71 -2.05 12.83 2.41
N LYS A 72 -1.18 12.00 2.99
CA LYS A 72 -0.36 12.35 4.16
C LYS A 72 0.69 13.42 3.85
N VAL A 73 0.92 13.75 2.58
CA VAL A 73 1.64 14.98 2.20
C VAL A 73 0.90 16.22 2.70
N LEU A 74 -0.44 16.24 2.58
CA LEU A 74 -1.30 17.34 3.02
C LEU A 74 -1.67 17.25 4.50
N HIS A 75 -1.63 16.03 5.05
CA HIS A 75 -1.95 15.73 6.46
C HIS A 75 -0.79 15.03 7.19
N PRO A 76 0.38 15.68 7.35
CA PRO A 76 1.58 15.03 7.88
C PRO A 76 1.46 14.54 9.33
N ALA A 77 0.52 15.10 10.10
CA ALA A 77 0.22 14.62 11.46
C ALA A 77 -0.28 13.16 11.48
N GLU A 78 -0.88 12.69 10.39
CA GLU A 78 -1.40 11.31 10.26
C GLU A 78 -0.30 10.30 9.87
N LEU A 79 0.97 10.71 9.74
CA LEU A 79 2.09 9.78 9.54
C LEU A 79 2.45 9.01 10.81
N SER A 80 2.17 9.58 11.98
CA SER A 80 2.47 8.99 13.29
C SER A 80 1.31 9.09 14.28
N GLY A 81 0.31 9.93 14.01
CA GLY A 81 -0.92 10.05 14.77
C GLY A 81 -2.11 9.35 14.10
N PRO A 82 -3.23 9.20 14.82
CA PRO A 82 -4.48 8.73 14.24
C PRO A 82 -5.06 9.78 13.26
N GLY A 83 -5.83 9.30 12.28
CA GLY A 83 -6.56 10.15 11.34
C GLY A 83 -6.94 9.42 10.06
N SER A 84 -7.80 10.05 9.27
CA SER A 84 -8.27 9.55 7.96
C SER A 84 -8.50 10.68 6.96
N ALA A 85 -8.09 11.93 7.27
CA ALA A 85 -8.26 13.04 6.34
C ALA A 85 -7.40 12.85 5.08
N HIS A 86 -6.26 12.15 5.20
CA HIS A 86 -5.43 11.79 4.06
C HIS A 86 -6.16 10.97 2.99
N GLU A 87 -7.22 10.23 3.33
CA GLU A 87 -7.91 9.38 2.35
C GLU A 87 -8.60 10.23 1.28
N ALA A 88 -9.49 11.13 1.72
CA ALA A 88 -10.20 12.03 0.82
C ALA A 88 -9.26 13.03 0.13
N ALA A 89 -8.29 13.56 0.88
CA ALA A 89 -7.29 14.50 0.36
C ALA A 89 -6.37 13.84 -0.67
N GLY A 90 -5.95 12.60 -0.43
CA GLY A 90 -5.07 11.84 -1.32
C GLY A 90 -5.72 11.56 -2.67
N TYR A 91 -7.00 11.17 -2.69
CA TYR A 91 -7.72 11.04 -3.95
C TYR A 91 -7.79 12.36 -4.72
N ALA A 92 -8.20 13.44 -4.04
CA ALA A 92 -8.34 14.75 -4.69
C ALA A 92 -6.99 15.24 -5.25
N LEU A 93 -5.91 14.99 -4.50
CA LEU A 93 -4.55 15.30 -4.90
C LEU A 93 -4.15 14.53 -6.17
N LEU A 94 -4.30 13.20 -6.18
CA LEU A 94 -3.99 12.35 -7.34
C LEU A 94 -4.75 12.82 -8.59
N VAL A 95 -6.06 13.05 -8.47
CA VAL A 95 -6.89 13.53 -9.60
C VAL A 95 -6.42 14.90 -10.09
N SER A 96 -6.08 15.83 -9.20
CA SER A 96 -5.56 17.15 -9.60
C SER A 96 -4.21 17.08 -10.33
N HIS A 97 -3.45 16.00 -10.12
CA HIS A 97 -2.20 15.70 -10.83
C HIS A 97 -2.43 14.84 -12.09
N GLY A 98 -3.68 14.69 -12.53
CA GLY A 98 -4.04 13.99 -13.77
C GLY A 98 -4.05 12.47 -13.66
N VAL A 99 -3.97 11.91 -12.44
CA VAL A 99 -4.16 10.48 -12.23
C VAL A 99 -5.63 10.14 -12.48
N PRO A 100 -5.92 9.13 -13.31
CA PRO A 100 -7.29 8.72 -13.58
C PRO A 100 -8.05 8.34 -12.30
N PRO A 101 -9.35 8.68 -12.17
CA PRO A 101 -10.15 8.39 -10.97
C PRO A 101 -10.13 6.93 -10.53
N GLU A 102 -10.06 5.99 -11.48
CA GLU A 102 -9.95 4.57 -11.21
C GLU A 102 -8.67 4.24 -10.45
N LEU A 103 -7.52 4.82 -10.79
CA LEU A 103 -6.28 4.59 -10.04
C LEU A 103 -6.24 5.41 -8.75
N ALA A 104 -6.78 6.63 -8.77
CA ALA A 104 -6.81 7.49 -7.58
C ALA A 104 -7.67 6.90 -6.45
N ARG A 105 -8.64 6.03 -6.75
CA ARG A 105 -9.57 5.44 -5.77
C ARG A 105 -8.87 4.73 -4.62
N PHE A 106 -7.69 4.12 -4.86
CA PHE A 106 -6.93 3.39 -3.85
C PHE A 106 -6.58 4.26 -2.63
N ALA A 107 -6.44 5.57 -2.82
CA ALA A 107 -6.23 6.50 -1.71
C ALA A 107 -7.40 6.55 -0.72
N ARG A 108 -8.61 6.17 -1.14
CA ARG A 108 -9.82 6.13 -0.29
C ARG A 108 -10.24 4.72 0.10
N THR A 109 -10.08 3.74 -0.79
CA THR A 109 -10.59 2.40 -0.57
C THR A 109 -9.73 1.57 0.39
N HIS A 110 -8.43 1.87 0.54
CA HIS A 110 -7.53 1.11 1.42
C HIS A 110 -7.92 1.15 2.92
N GLY A 111 -8.57 2.24 3.35
CA GLY A 111 -9.14 2.41 4.69
C GLY A 111 -10.57 1.87 4.83
N SER A 112 -11.28 1.69 3.70
CA SER A 112 -12.71 1.40 3.61
C SER A 112 -13.02 0.14 2.77
N TRP A 113 -12.22 -0.91 2.93
CA TRP A 113 -12.30 -2.17 2.16
C TRP A 113 -13.60 -2.99 2.38
N SER A 114 -14.45 -2.59 3.32
CA SER A 114 -15.78 -3.20 3.53
C SER A 114 -16.87 -2.59 2.64
N ALA A 115 -16.58 -1.55 1.87
CA ALA A 115 -17.55 -0.94 0.96
C ALA A 115 -17.97 -1.91 -0.18
N ALA A 116 -19.15 -1.64 -0.75
CA ALA A 116 -19.78 -2.52 -1.74
C ALA A 116 -19.12 -2.46 -3.13
N ASP A 117 -18.38 -1.39 -3.42
CA ASP A 117 -17.71 -1.10 -4.68
C ASP A 117 -16.22 -1.49 -4.70
N VAL A 118 -15.71 -2.09 -3.61
CA VAL A 118 -14.33 -2.57 -3.47
C VAL A 118 -14.09 -3.75 -4.41
N THR A 119 -13.06 -3.64 -5.26
CA THR A 119 -12.64 -4.73 -6.17
C THR A 119 -11.57 -5.61 -5.54
N GLY A 120 -11.19 -6.68 -6.24
CA GLY A 120 -10.05 -7.52 -5.86
C GLY A 120 -8.75 -6.74 -5.72
N GLU A 121 -8.50 -5.82 -6.64
CA GLU A 121 -7.35 -4.91 -6.60
C GLU A 121 -7.38 -4.05 -5.32
N ASP A 122 -8.54 -3.53 -4.94
CA ASP A 122 -8.70 -2.74 -3.72
C ASP A 122 -8.43 -3.58 -2.46
N LEU A 123 -8.87 -4.85 -2.45
CA LEU A 123 -8.57 -5.79 -1.38
C LEU A 123 -7.06 -6.07 -1.27
N LEU A 124 -6.35 -6.24 -2.39
CA LEU A 124 -4.91 -6.50 -2.38
C LEU A 124 -4.11 -5.29 -1.87
N VAL A 125 -4.47 -4.07 -2.28
CA VAL A 125 -3.84 -2.85 -1.75
C VAL A 125 -4.09 -2.73 -0.25
N SER A 126 -5.34 -2.96 0.18
CA SER A 126 -5.71 -2.94 1.60
C SER A 126 -4.95 -3.99 2.40
N LEU A 127 -4.84 -5.21 1.88
CA LEU A 127 -4.15 -6.32 2.52
C LEU A 127 -2.66 -6.01 2.66
N ALA A 128 -2.01 -5.52 1.60
CA ALA A 128 -0.61 -5.10 1.62
C ALA A 128 -0.33 -4.07 2.73
N ASP A 129 -1.19 -3.06 2.88
CA ASP A 129 -1.07 -2.04 3.94
C ASP A 129 -1.26 -2.59 5.37
N LYS A 130 -1.92 -3.74 5.55
CA LYS A 130 -1.99 -4.38 6.87
C LYS A 130 -0.77 -5.29 7.10
N VAL A 131 -0.49 -6.16 6.14
CA VAL A 131 0.43 -7.29 6.36
C VAL A 131 1.90 -6.90 6.23
N TRP A 132 2.24 -5.70 5.72
CA TRP A 132 3.63 -5.22 5.72
C TRP A 132 4.26 -5.17 7.11
N LYS A 133 3.45 -5.02 8.15
CA LYS A 133 3.85 -5.07 9.57
C LYS A 133 3.31 -6.32 10.29
N ALA A 134 3.04 -7.38 9.53
CA ALA A 134 2.42 -8.62 10.02
C ALA A 134 1.05 -8.44 10.71
N LYS A 135 0.33 -7.35 10.46
CA LYS A 135 -1.01 -7.17 11.02
C LYS A 135 -2.00 -8.05 10.27
N ARG A 136 -2.58 -9.02 10.99
CA ARG A 136 -3.71 -9.84 10.53
C ARG A 136 -5.02 -9.11 10.74
N VAL A 137 -5.93 -9.22 9.77
CA VAL A 137 -7.26 -8.60 9.81
C VAL A 137 -8.26 -9.63 9.28
N PRO A 138 -8.84 -10.46 10.16
CA PRO A 138 -9.67 -11.60 9.75
C PRO A 138 -10.78 -11.24 8.76
N ASP A 139 -11.52 -10.17 9.01
CA ASP A 139 -12.61 -9.72 8.13
C ASP A 139 -12.11 -9.34 6.73
N LEU A 140 -10.92 -8.74 6.60
CA LEU A 140 -10.32 -8.43 5.29
C LEU A 140 -9.82 -9.70 4.60
N GLU A 141 -9.21 -10.61 5.37
CA GLU A 141 -8.73 -11.90 4.87
C GLU A 141 -9.88 -12.77 4.35
N GLU A 142 -11.03 -12.77 5.04
CA GLU A 142 -12.26 -13.43 4.59
C GLU A 142 -12.74 -12.87 3.24
N ARG A 143 -12.78 -11.53 3.09
CA ARG A 143 -13.14 -10.92 1.80
C ARG A 143 -12.17 -11.29 0.68
N VAL A 144 -10.87 -11.40 0.98
CA VAL A 144 -9.87 -11.84 0.00
C VAL A 144 -10.12 -13.30 -0.39
N VAL A 145 -10.40 -14.19 0.58
CA VAL A 145 -10.73 -15.60 0.31
C VAL A 145 -11.99 -15.72 -0.53
N GLU A 146 -13.05 -14.97 -0.21
CA GLU A 146 -14.29 -14.93 -0.99
C GLU A 146 -14.04 -14.48 -2.44
N TRP A 147 -13.24 -13.43 -2.63
CA TRP A 147 -12.89 -12.90 -3.94
C TRP A 147 -12.07 -13.88 -4.79
N LEU A 148 -11.08 -14.55 -4.18
CA LEU A 148 -10.27 -15.57 -4.86
C LEU A 148 -11.11 -16.77 -5.30
N GLY A 149 -12.20 -17.05 -4.57
CA GLY A 149 -13.08 -18.18 -4.83
C GLY A 149 -12.46 -19.53 -4.50
N GLY A 150 -13.09 -20.60 -4.98
CA GLY A 150 -12.68 -21.99 -4.70
C GLY A 150 -13.15 -22.53 -3.34
N PRO A 151 -12.61 -23.67 -2.88
CA PRO A 151 -12.97 -24.24 -1.58
C PRO A 151 -12.44 -23.37 -0.44
N GLY A 152 -13.34 -22.74 0.33
CA GLY A 152 -12.98 -21.69 1.30
C GLY A 152 -11.87 -22.06 2.30
N TRP A 153 -11.84 -23.31 2.80
CA TRP A 153 -10.78 -23.77 3.70
C TRP A 153 -9.41 -23.87 3.01
N GLU A 154 -9.36 -24.41 1.79
CA GLU A 154 -8.10 -24.54 1.04
C GLU A 154 -7.56 -23.17 0.62
N THR A 155 -8.44 -22.29 0.14
CA THR A 155 -8.09 -20.91 -0.21
C THR A 155 -7.60 -20.13 1.01
N PHE A 156 -8.26 -20.29 2.17
CA PHE A 156 -7.82 -19.67 3.42
C PHE A 156 -6.44 -20.17 3.87
N MET A 157 -6.21 -21.48 3.85
CA MET A 157 -4.89 -22.06 4.20
C MET A 157 -3.79 -21.54 3.28
N ALA A 158 -4.05 -21.46 1.97
CA ALA A 158 -3.09 -20.92 1.01
C ALA A 158 -2.80 -19.42 1.24
N LEU A 159 -3.80 -18.64 1.65
CA LEU A 159 -3.61 -17.24 2.05
C LEU A 159 -2.81 -17.15 3.35
N ASP A 160 -3.14 -17.96 4.35
CA ASP A 160 -2.45 -17.97 5.64
C ASP A 160 -0.95 -18.26 5.50
N ASP A 161 -0.61 -19.26 4.68
CA ASP A 161 0.79 -19.61 4.37
C ASP A 161 1.54 -18.44 3.71
N GLU A 162 0.93 -17.76 2.74
CA GLU A 162 1.53 -16.59 2.09
C GLU A 162 1.71 -15.43 3.07
N LEU A 163 0.70 -15.15 3.90
CA LEU A 163 0.78 -14.09 4.90
C LEU A 163 1.82 -14.39 5.98
N ALA A 164 2.02 -15.67 6.34
CA ALA A 164 3.07 -16.10 7.24
C ALA A 164 4.46 -15.87 6.64
N GLN A 165 4.68 -16.21 5.37
CA GLN A 165 5.95 -15.93 4.67
C GLN A 165 6.22 -14.42 4.60
N ILE A 166 5.20 -13.62 4.26
CA ILE A 166 5.32 -12.16 4.25
C ILE A 166 5.66 -11.64 5.65
N ALA A 167 5.09 -12.20 6.72
CA ALA A 167 5.32 -11.75 8.09
C ALA A 167 6.78 -11.87 8.54
N GLU A 168 7.56 -12.81 8.01
CA GLU A 168 8.99 -12.99 8.33
C GLU A 168 9.81 -11.70 8.10
N GLY A 169 9.41 -10.87 7.13
CA GLY A 169 10.08 -9.60 6.82
C GLY A 169 9.57 -8.38 7.61
N ALA A 170 8.62 -8.53 8.53
CA ALA A 170 7.93 -7.40 9.18
C ALA A 170 8.88 -6.52 10.01
N ASP A 171 9.73 -7.11 10.83
CA ASP A 171 10.67 -6.36 11.69
C ASP A 171 11.65 -5.53 10.84
N SER A 172 12.16 -6.10 9.75
CA SER A 172 13.05 -5.39 8.82
C SER A 172 12.36 -4.20 8.14
N ARG A 173 11.09 -4.36 7.72
CA ARG A 173 10.30 -3.27 7.12
C ARG A 173 9.98 -2.17 8.14
N LEU A 174 9.64 -2.55 9.37
CA LEU A 174 9.41 -1.63 10.49
C LEU A 174 10.68 -0.85 10.84
N ALA A 175 11.84 -1.51 10.93
CA ALA A 175 13.12 -0.86 11.16
C ALA A 175 13.50 0.09 10.03
N PHE A 176 13.31 -0.34 8.77
CA PHE A 176 13.55 0.48 7.59
C PHE A 176 12.69 1.74 7.59
N GLN A 177 11.36 1.60 7.64
CA GLN A 177 10.43 2.72 7.74
C GLN A 177 10.79 3.59 8.95
N GLY A 178 11.12 2.94 10.08
CA GLY A 178 11.66 3.43 11.35
C GLY A 178 12.76 4.50 11.23
N SER A 179 13.68 4.30 10.27
CA SER A 179 14.90 5.09 10.11
C SER A 179 14.71 6.47 9.45
N TYR A 180 13.55 6.75 8.86
CA TYR A 180 13.30 7.99 8.11
C TYR A 180 12.43 8.99 8.89
N PRO A 181 12.72 10.30 8.91
CA PRO A 181 11.92 11.26 9.67
C PRO A 181 10.50 11.47 9.10
N THR A 182 9.55 11.81 9.98
CA THR A 182 8.16 12.16 9.60
C THR A 182 8.01 13.55 9.00
N SER A 183 9.03 14.40 9.15
CA SER A 183 9.15 15.70 8.49
C SER A 183 10.30 15.67 7.48
N GLY A 184 10.21 16.54 6.48
CA GLY A 184 11.34 16.93 5.65
C GLY A 184 12.08 18.09 6.30
#